data_AF-A0A538DDY0-F1
#
_entry.id   AF-A0A538DDY0-F1
#
_cell.length_a   1.000
_cell.length_b   1.000
_cell.length_c   1.000
_cell.angle_alpha   90.00
_cell.angle_beta   90.00
_cell.angle_gamma   90.00
#
_symmetry.space_group_name_H-M   'P 1'
#
loop_
_entity.id
_entity.type
_entity.pdbx_description
1 polymer ?
#
loop_
_entity_poly.entity_id
_entity_poly.type
_entity_poly.pdbx_seq_one_letter_code
_entity_poly.pdbx_strand_id
1 'polypeptide(L)' 'MPLVHECQESGCSTLTMGARCLQHELLARKQVTARIGAFSKRFKAPAITLAIAAAAVLAGRASRSG' A
#
# COMPACT_ATOMS: atom_id res chain seq x y z
N MET A 1 8.40 -7.18 -37.03
CA MET A 1 9.24 -6.12 -36.43
C MET A 1 8.76 -5.91 -35.01
N PRO A 2 9.64 -5.90 -33.99
CA PRO A 2 9.20 -5.64 -32.61
C PRO A 2 8.55 -4.25 -32.56
N LEU A 3 7.34 -4.16 -32.00
CA LEU A 3 6.65 -2.88 -31.76
C LEU A 3 7.38 -2.18 -30.63
N VAL A 4 8.30 -1.29 -31.00
CA VAL A 4 8.99 -0.42 -30.05
C VAL A 4 8.35 0.96 -30.16
N HIS A 5 7.84 1.46 -29.04
CA HIS A 5 7.19 2.76 -28.91
C HIS A 5 8.06 3.68 -28.04
N GLU A 6 7.90 4.98 -28.22
CA GLU A 6 8.45 5.94 -27.26
C GLU A 6 7.72 5.82 -25.92
N CYS A 7 8.47 6.00 -24.83
CA CYS A 7 7.91 6.09 -23.50
C CYS A 7 6.94 7.28 -23.43
N GLN A 8 5.71 7.08 -22.94
CA GLN A 8 4.71 8.16 -22.82
C GLN A 8 5.01 9.18 -21.70
N GLU A 9 6.09 9.00 -20.95
CA GLU A 9 6.39 9.88 -19.82
C GLU A 9 7.02 11.20 -20.29
N SER A 10 6.53 12.33 -19.76
CA SER A 10 7.01 13.65 -20.15
C SER A 10 8.51 13.82 -19.88
N GLY A 11 9.29 14.10 -20.93
CA GLY A 11 10.73 14.27 -20.85
C GLY A 11 11.54 12.98 -20.92
N CYS A 12 10.91 11.83 -21.22
CA CYS A 12 11.58 10.56 -21.43
C CYS A 12 11.58 10.14 -22.91
N SER A 13 12.74 10.13 -23.54
CA SER A 13 12.93 9.73 -24.94
C SER A 13 13.40 8.28 -25.11
N THR A 14 13.17 7.43 -24.10
CA THR A 14 13.57 6.02 -24.14
C THR A 14 12.57 5.19 -24.95
N LEU A 15 13.09 4.31 -25.79
CA LEU A 15 12.31 3.32 -26.54
C LEU A 15 11.92 2.13 -25.64
N THR A 16 10.66 1.71 -25.71
CA THR A 16 10.09 0.62 -24.88
C THR A 16 9.16 -0.29 -25.70
N MET A 17 8.98 -1.54 -25.26
CA MET A 17 8.00 -2.48 -25.82
C MET A 17 6.65 -2.45 -25.07
N GLY A 18 6.40 -1.40 -24.27
CA GLY A 18 5.19 -1.23 -23.48
C GLY A 18 4.76 0.23 -23.40
N ALA A 19 3.89 0.56 -22.44
CA ALA A 19 3.43 1.94 -22.25
C ALA A 19 4.50 2.87 -21.66
N ARG A 20 5.43 2.31 -20.87
CA ARG A 20 6.50 3.05 -20.17
C ARG A 20 7.82 2.29 -20.24
N CYS A 21 8.92 3.00 -20.02
CA CYS A 21 10.22 2.36 -19.85
C CYS A 21 10.36 1.75 -18.43
N LEU A 22 11.29 0.80 -18.29
CA LEU A 22 11.52 0.04 -17.06
C LEU A 22 11.73 0.95 -15.83
N GLN A 23 12.43 2.07 -16.01
CA GLN A 23 12.73 3.01 -14.92
C GLN A 23 11.45 3.67 -14.37
N HIS A 24 10.53 4.06 -15.25
CA HIS A 24 9.25 4.65 -14.84
C HIS A 24 8.30 3.63 -14.24
N GLU A 25 8.30 2.38 -14.73
CA GLU A 25 7.55 1.31 -14.06
C GLU A 25 8.06 1.05 -12.64
N LEU A 26 9.38 1.02 -12.44
CA LEU A 26 9.98 0.84 -11.11
C LEU A 26 9.63 2.00 -10.17
N LEU A 27 9.64 3.24 -10.65
CA LEU A 27 9.22 4.40 -9.87
C LEU A 27 7.73 4.33 -9.48
N ALA A 28 6.85 4.00 -10.44
CA ALA A 28 5.44 3.82 -10.18
C ALA A 28 5.18 2.73 -9.12
N ARG A 29 5.87 1.59 -9.24
CA ARG A 29 5.79 0.51 -8.25
C ARG A 29 6.24 0.96 -6.86
N LYS A 30 7.36 1.68 -6.75
CA LYS A 30 7.85 2.21 -5.46
C LYS A 30 6.84 3.15 -4.80
N GLN A 31 6.23 4.04 -5.59
CA GLN A 31 5.20 4.96 -5.07
C GLN A 31 3.96 4.22 -4.59
N VAL A 32 3.49 3.21 -5.34
CA VAL A 32 2.36 2.38 -4.94
C VAL A 32 2.66 1.60 -3.66
N THR A 33 3.83 0.95 -3.57
CA THR A 33 4.25 0.22 -2.37
C THR A 33 4.37 1.14 -1.15
N ALA A 34 4.91 2.34 -1.32
CA ALA A 34 5.00 3.32 -0.23
C ALA A 34 3.62 3.77 0.25
N ARG A 35 2.67 4.00 -0.66
CA ARG A 35 1.28 4.33 -0.31
C ARG A 35 0.60 3.19 0.44
N ILE A 36 0.71 1.95 -0.05
CA ILE A 36 0.13 0.77 0.62
C ILE A 36 0.75 0.56 2.01
N GLY A 37 2.06 0.75 2.14
CA GLY A 37 2.77 0.71 3.42
C GLY A 37 2.27 1.78 4.41
N ALA A 38 2.04 3.00 3.94
CA ALA A 38 1.54 4.08 4.79
C ALA A 38 0.08 3.85 5.23
N PHE A 39 -0.78 3.38 4.31
CA PHE A 39 -2.17 3.04 4.61
C PHE A 39 -2.25 1.89 5.63
N SER A 40 -1.54 0.79 5.38
CA SER A 40 -1.55 -0.37 6.28
C SER A 40 -1.04 -0.05 7.69
N LYS A 41 -0.04 0.84 7.84
CA LYS A 41 0.40 1.33 9.16
C LYS A 41 -0.66 2.17 9.86
N ARG A 42 -1.36 3.04 9.12
CA ARG A 42 -2.40 3.94 9.66
C ARG A 42 -3.63 3.18 10.18
N PHE A 43 -3.93 2.02 9.61
CA PHE A 43 -5.08 1.20 10.04
C PHE A 43 -4.73 0.14 11.10
N LYS A 44 -3.47 -0.32 11.17
CA LYS A 44 -3.06 -1.31 12.19
C LYS A 44 -3.15 -0.78 13.62
N ALA A 45 -2.68 0.43 13.86
CA ALA A 45 -2.69 1.02 15.21
C ALA A 45 -4.11 1.14 15.82
N PRO A 46 -5.10 1.76 15.15
CA PRO A 46 -6.45 1.87 15.72
C PRO A 46 -7.17 0.52 15.84
N ALA A 47 -6.90 -0.44 14.95
CA ALA A 47 -7.51 -1.77 15.03
C ALA A 47 -7.01 -2.57 16.26
N ILE A 48 -5.72 -2.48 16.58
CA ILE A 48 -5.14 -3.14 17.76
C ILE A 48 -5.71 -2.52 19.04
N THR A 49 -5.79 -1.18 19.11
CA THR A 49 -6.38 -0.50 20.28
C THR A 49 -7.84 -0.88 20.49
N LEU A 50 -8.62 -1.00 19.41
CA LEU A 50 -10.03 -1.41 19.49
C LEU A 50 -10.17 -2.87 19.99
N ALA A 51 -9.33 -3.77 19.49
CA ALA A 51 -9.34 -5.17 19.92
C ALA A 51 -8.99 -5.34 21.41
N ILE A 52 -8.00 -4.59 21.90
CA ILE A 52 -7.63 -4.58 23.32
C ILE A 52 -8.77 -4.02 24.17
N ALA A 53 -9.38 -2.92 23.76
CA ALA A 53 -10.50 -2.32 24.49
C ALA A 53 -11.72 -3.27 24.55
N ALA A 54 -12.05 -3.95 23.45
CA ALA A 54 -13.12 -4.93 23.40
C ALA A 54 -12.85 -6.12 24.33
N ALA A 55 -11.62 -6.66 24.33
CA ALA A 55 -11.22 -7.74 25.22
C ALA A 55 -11.31 -7.33 26.70
N ALA A 56 -10.88 -6.12 27.05
CA ALA A 56 -10.95 -5.61 28.42
C ALA A 56 -12.40 -5.42 28.89
N VAL A 57 -13.30 -4.95 28.01
CA VAL A 57 -14.73 -4.83 28.32
C VAL A 57 -15.38 -6.20 28.55
N LEU A 58 -15.05 -7.19 27.73
CA LEU A 58 -15.56 -8.56 27.89
C LEU A 58 -15.03 -9.23 29.18
N ALA A 59 -13.75 -9.07 29.49
CA ALA A 59 -13.16 -9.61 30.72
C ALA A 59 -13.73 -8.92 31.98
N GLY A 60 -13.89 -7.59 31.96
CA GLY A 60 -14.49 -6.85 33.08
C GLY A 60 -15.96 -7.16 33.33
N ARG A 61 -16.71 -7.55 32.28
CA ARG A 61 -18.08 -8.06 32.40
C ARG A 61 -18.12 -9.46 33.01
N ALA A 62 -17.17 -10.32 32.66
CA ALA A 62 -17.06 -11.67 33.23
C ALA A 62 -16.73 -11.63 34.73
N SER A 63 -15.83 -10.74 35.17
CA SER A 63 -15.45 -10.61 36.59
C SER A 63 -16.50 -9.95 37.49
N ARG A 64 -17.55 -9.32 36.94
CA ARG A 64 -18.62 -8.66 37.72
C ARG A 64 -19.82 -9.58 37.98
N SER A 65 -19.83 -10.78 37.42
CA SER A 65 -20.95 -11.72 37.43
C SER A 65 -20.70 -12.97 38.29
N GLY A 66 -19.59 -13.01 39.04
CA GLY A 66 -19.21 -14.10 39.96
C GLY A 66 -19.22 -13.67 41.41
#